data_AF-A0A495DKJ4-F1
#
_entry.id   AF-A0A495DKJ4-F1
#
_cell.length_a   1.000
_cell.length_b   1.000
_cell.length_c   1.000
_cell.angle_alpha   90.00
_cell.angle_beta   90.00
_cell.angle_gamma   90.00
#
_symmetry.space_group_name_H-M   'P 1'
#
loop_
_entity.id
_entity.type
_entity.pdbx_description
1 polymer ?
#
loop_
_entity_poly.entity_id
_entity_poly.type
_entity_poly.pdbx_seq_one_letter_code
_entity_poly.pdbx_strand_id
1 'polypeptide(L)'
;MTRATSARHRHPRRVEIAAHVLATLFSLYAAAWLLGVTLTQSGIGGGIFFGINIRVALNHTGLFELVLFYMLCALGFAAQALLILRNKAAVLAIGGAVASHLVLWVRMGDNPAWDSPIGLVVISIEALILLLMLRLQHAGALR
;
A
#
# COMPACT_ATOMS: atom_id res chain seq x y z
N MET A 1 -14.14 -8.90 -44.68
CA MET A 1 -12.94 -8.63 -43.86
C MET A 1 -13.28 -7.59 -42.80
N THR A 2 -13.71 -8.03 -41.62
CA THR A 2 -14.18 -7.17 -40.53
C THR A 2 -13.03 -6.82 -39.58
N ARG A 3 -12.49 -5.61 -39.73
CA ARG A 3 -11.67 -4.92 -38.72
C ARG A 3 -12.56 -4.60 -37.51
N ALA A 4 -12.64 -5.50 -36.54
CA ALA A 4 -13.31 -5.26 -35.27
C ALA A 4 -12.51 -5.85 -34.10
N THR A 5 -11.24 -5.47 -33.96
CA THR A 5 -10.36 -5.94 -32.86
C THR A 5 -9.55 -4.83 -32.17
N SER A 6 -9.87 -3.54 -32.39
CA SER A 6 -9.07 -2.46 -31.77
C SER A 6 -9.59 -1.96 -30.42
N ALA A 7 -10.83 -2.22 -30.02
CA ALA A 7 -11.40 -1.62 -28.81
C ALA A 7 -11.09 -2.43 -27.53
N ARG A 8 -11.10 -3.76 -27.59
CA ARG A 8 -10.86 -4.64 -26.42
C ARG A 8 -9.43 -4.54 -25.84
N HIS A 9 -8.44 -4.15 -26.64
CA HIS A 9 -7.05 -4.05 -26.17
C HIS A 9 -6.64 -2.68 -25.59
N ARG A 10 -7.44 -1.62 -25.77
CA ARG A 10 -7.04 -0.27 -25.29
C ARG A 10 -7.38 -0.02 -23.81
N HIS A 11 -8.45 -0.61 -23.29
CA HIS A 11 -8.86 -0.47 -21.89
C HIS A 11 -7.88 -1.06 -20.85
N PRO A 12 -7.29 -2.26 -21.03
CA PRO A 12 -6.42 -2.83 -20.00
C PRO A 12 -5.14 -2.01 -19.76
N ARG A 13 -4.59 -1.37 -20.81
CA ARG A 13 -3.32 -0.63 -20.69
C ARG A 13 -3.42 0.61 -19.79
N ARG A 14 -4.52 1.37 -19.86
CA ARG A 14 -4.72 2.56 -19.00
C ARG A 14 -4.88 2.16 -17.53
N VAL A 15 -5.63 1.08 -17.28
CA VAL A 15 -5.84 0.53 -15.93
C VAL A 15 -4.52 0.00 -15.36
N GLU A 16 -3.71 -0.68 -16.18
CA GLU A 16 -2.39 -1.19 -15.79
C GLU A 16 -1.44 -0.07 -15.39
N ILE A 17 -1.36 0.99 -16.19
CA ILE A 17 -0.54 2.17 -15.86
C ILE A 17 -1.01 2.81 -14.54
N ALA A 18 -2.32 3.01 -14.37
CA ALA A 18 -2.86 3.60 -13.15
C ALA A 18 -2.56 2.73 -11.92
N ALA A 19 -2.70 1.41 -12.03
CA ALA A 19 -2.37 0.47 -10.95
C ALA A 19 -0.89 0.57 -10.56
N HIS A 20 0.02 0.60 -11.54
CA HIS A 20 1.45 0.75 -11.29
C HIS A 20 1.81 2.08 -10.64
N VAL A 21 1.25 3.19 -11.14
CA VAL A 21 1.53 4.52 -10.58
C VAL A 21 1.08 4.58 -9.12
N LEU A 22 -0.15 4.17 -8.83
CA LEU A 22 -0.68 4.19 -7.46
C LEU A 22 0.08 3.23 -6.54
N ALA A 23 0.36 2.01 -6.98
CA ALA A 23 1.11 1.05 -6.17
C ALA A 23 2.58 1.47 -5.94
N THR A 24 3.19 2.18 -6.89
CA THR A 24 4.52 2.79 -6.72
C THR A 24 4.47 3.91 -5.69
N LEU A 25 3.50 4.82 -5.79
CA LEU A 25 3.32 5.91 -4.82
C LEU A 25 3.07 5.37 -3.40
N PHE A 26 2.21 4.36 -3.28
CA PHE A 26 1.98 3.66 -2.02
C PHE A 26 3.27 3.01 -1.48
N SER A 27 4.04 2.34 -2.33
CA SER A 27 5.32 1.74 -1.93
C SER A 27 6.33 2.79 -1.45
N LEU A 28 6.41 3.95 -2.12
CA LEU A 28 7.29 5.04 -1.68
C LEU A 28 6.86 5.60 -0.32
N TYR A 29 5.56 5.77 -0.11
CA TYR A 29 4.99 6.17 1.17
C TYR A 29 5.33 5.15 2.28
N ALA A 30 5.09 3.86 2.02
CA ALA A 30 5.40 2.78 2.96
C ALA A 30 6.91 2.69 3.27
N ALA A 31 7.76 2.85 2.26
CA ALA A 31 9.21 2.86 2.43
C ALA A 31 9.70 4.06 3.27
N ALA A 32 9.11 5.25 3.06
CA ALA A 32 9.42 6.43 3.86
C ALA A 32 9.06 6.19 5.34
N TRP A 33 7.86 5.68 5.63
CA TRP A 33 7.48 5.32 7.00
C TRP A 33 8.35 4.24 7.61
N LEU A 34 8.66 3.19 6.86
CA LEU A 34 9.52 2.10 7.31
C LEU A 34 10.93 2.60 7.66
N LEU A 35 11.49 3.48 6.83
CA LEU A 35 12.76 4.14 7.08
C LEU A 35 12.69 4.99 8.35
N GLY A 36 11.65 5.81 8.51
CA GLY A 36 11.46 6.64 9.69
C GLY A 36 11.34 5.84 10.98
N VAL A 37 10.58 4.74 10.98
CA VAL A 37 10.48 3.80 12.10
C VAL A 37 11.84 3.17 12.41
N THR A 38 12.55 2.68 11.39
CA THR A 38 13.85 2.02 11.54
C THR A 38 14.91 2.97 12.11
N LEU A 39 15.01 4.19 11.58
CA LEU A 39 15.93 5.21 12.08
C LEU A 39 15.61 5.57 13.54
N THR A 40 14.33 5.74 13.86
CA THR A 40 13.88 6.08 15.22
C THR A 40 14.22 4.98 16.22
N GLN A 41 13.96 3.71 15.88
CA GLN A 41 14.29 2.55 16.72
C GLN A 41 15.81 2.36 16.88
N SER A 42 16.59 2.73 15.86
CA SER A 42 18.07 2.71 15.91
C SER A 42 18.66 3.89 16.68
N GLY A 43 17.84 4.81 17.20
CA GLY A 43 18.30 6.01 17.90
C GLY A 43 18.87 7.11 16.99
N ILE A 44 18.73 6.98 15.67
CA ILE A 44 19.28 7.91 14.68
C ILE A 44 18.25 9.02 14.40
N GLY A 45 18.69 10.28 14.41
CA GLY A 45 17.87 11.41 13.95
C GLY A 45 16.78 11.88 14.92
N GLY A 46 16.88 11.57 16.22
CA GLY A 46 16.01 12.12 17.27
C GLY A 46 14.56 11.62 17.26
N GLY A 47 14.11 10.92 16.20
CA GLY A 47 12.75 10.42 16.05
C GLY A 47 11.78 11.39 15.35
N ILE A 48 12.32 12.40 14.64
CA ILE A 48 11.54 13.30 13.79
C ILE A 48 11.81 12.94 12.33
N PHE A 49 10.76 12.72 11.55
CA PHE A 49 10.86 12.36 10.13
C PHE A 49 9.76 13.08 9.34
N PHE A 50 10.14 13.86 8.32
CA PHE A 50 9.22 14.76 7.58
C PHE A 50 8.32 15.62 8.48
N GLY A 51 8.85 16.12 9.62
CA GLY A 51 8.08 16.93 10.56
C GLY A 51 7.13 16.15 11.48
N ILE A 52 7.03 14.83 11.32
CA ILE A 52 6.25 13.94 12.20
C ILE A 52 7.16 13.39 13.29
N ASN A 53 6.70 13.43 14.54
CA ASN A 53 7.40 12.82 15.68
C ASN A 53 7.09 11.32 15.75
N ILE A 54 7.85 10.53 14.99
CA ILE A 54 7.74 9.06 14.95
C ILE A 54 8.01 8.44 16.32
N ARG A 55 8.87 9.04 17.15
CA ARG A 55 9.13 8.54 18.51
C ARG A 55 7.87 8.54 19.37
N VAL A 56 7.09 9.62 19.32
CA VAL A 56 5.79 9.68 20.01
C VAL A 56 4.85 8.62 19.44
N ALA A 57 4.78 8.49 18.10
CA ALA A 57 3.95 7.47 17.47
C ALA A 57 4.28 6.06 17.98
N LEU A 58 5.57 5.70 18.05
CA LEU A 58 6.06 4.40 18.51
C LEU A 58 5.85 4.15 20.00
N ASN A 59 5.88 5.19 20.84
CA ASN A 59 5.61 5.04 22.29
C ASN A 59 4.17 4.56 22.57
N HIS A 60 3.26 4.78 21.62
CA HIS A 60 1.87 4.34 21.69
C HIS A 60 1.58 3.12 20.82
N THR A 61 2.61 2.49 20.23
CA THR A 61 2.48 1.32 19.35
C THR A 61 2.92 0.06 20.12
N GLY A 62 2.01 -0.90 20.29
CA GLY A 62 2.36 -2.21 20.84
C GLY A 62 3.08 -3.10 19.83
N LEU A 63 3.56 -4.25 20.29
CA LEU A 63 4.23 -5.23 19.41
C LEU A 63 3.30 -5.71 18.28
N PHE A 64 2.02 -5.91 18.59
CA PHE A 64 1.03 -6.36 17.61
C PHE A 64 0.84 -5.35 16.46
N GLU A 65 0.70 -4.08 16.80
CA GLU A 65 0.58 -2.99 15.82
C GLU A 65 1.87 -2.87 14.99
N LEU A 66 3.04 -3.01 15.62
CA LEU A 66 4.31 -2.98 14.90
C LEU A 66 4.42 -4.15 13.89
N VAL A 67 3.97 -5.35 14.26
CA VAL A 67 3.91 -6.51 13.35
C VAL A 67 2.96 -6.25 12.19
N LEU A 68 1.76 -5.71 12.45
CA LEU A 68 0.82 -5.35 11.39
C LEU A 68 1.40 -4.29 10.45
N PHE A 69 2.17 -3.33 10.97
CA PHE A 69 2.83 -2.32 10.16
C PHE A 69 3.89 -2.94 9.24
N TYR A 70 4.73 -3.83 9.76
CA TYR A 70 5.69 -4.54 8.92
C TYR A 70 5.01 -5.46 7.90
N MET A 71 3.91 -6.13 8.27
CA MET A 71 3.10 -6.90 7.33
C MET A 71 2.52 -6.02 6.22
N LEU A 72 1.96 -4.86 6.57
CA LEU A 72 1.46 -3.87 5.61
C LEU A 72 2.55 -3.49 4.60
N CYS A 73 3.75 -3.12 5.06
CA CYS A 73 4.87 -2.77 4.19
C CYS A 73 5.29 -3.95 3.30
N ALA A 74 5.48 -5.13 3.89
CA ALA A 74 5.93 -6.32 3.17
C ALA A 74 4.92 -6.75 2.09
N LEU A 75 3.63 -6.77 2.42
CA LEU A 75 2.56 -7.10 1.50
C LEU A 75 2.38 -6.03 0.41
N GLY A 76 2.55 -4.75 0.74
CA GLY A 76 2.57 -3.66 -0.22
C GLY A 76 3.69 -3.79 -1.26
N PHE A 77 4.92 -4.03 -0.80
CA PHE A 77 6.06 -4.27 -1.69
C PHE A 77 5.90 -5.54 -2.52
N ALA A 78 5.40 -6.62 -1.91
CA ALA A 78 5.10 -7.86 -2.60
C ALA A 78 4.04 -7.64 -3.69
N ALA A 79 2.97 -6.89 -3.41
CA ALA A 79 1.93 -6.58 -4.38
C ALA A 79 2.49 -5.82 -5.58
N GLN A 80 3.35 -4.81 -5.35
CA GLN A 80 4.01 -4.07 -6.42
C GLN A 80 4.93 -4.96 -7.26
N ALA A 81 5.77 -5.78 -6.62
CA ALA A 81 6.66 -6.70 -7.32
C ALA A 81 5.88 -7.72 -8.16
N LEU A 82 4.82 -8.30 -7.60
CA LEU A 82 3.96 -9.26 -8.28
C LEU A 82 3.16 -8.61 -9.41
N LEU A 83 2.74 -7.35 -9.27
CA LEU A 83 2.09 -6.60 -10.33
C LEU A 83 3.03 -6.39 -11.53
N ILE A 84 4.29 -6.05 -11.29
CA ILE A 84 5.33 -5.94 -12.34
C ILE A 84 5.51 -7.27 -13.07
N LEU A 85 5.47 -8.38 -12.33
CA LEU A 85 5.52 -9.73 -12.88
C LEU A 85 4.19 -10.20 -13.48
N ARG A 86 3.15 -9.36 -13.43
CA ARG A 86 1.77 -9.66 -13.84
C ARG A 86 1.23 -10.95 -13.21
N ASN A 87 1.54 -11.20 -11.95
CA ASN A 87 1.09 -12.38 -11.21
C ASN A 87 -0.23 -12.08 -10.47
N LYS A 88 -1.22 -12.98 -10.59
CA LYS A 88 -2.52 -12.84 -9.89
C LYS A 88 -2.41 -12.78 -8.36
N ALA A 89 -1.34 -13.32 -7.79
CA ALA A 89 -1.05 -13.20 -6.36
C ALA A 89 -0.87 -11.73 -5.90
N ALA A 90 -0.63 -10.79 -6.82
CA ALA A 90 -0.60 -9.35 -6.50
C ALA A 90 -1.91 -8.87 -5.84
N VAL A 91 -3.06 -9.41 -6.28
CA VAL A 91 -4.38 -9.09 -5.71
C VAL A 91 -4.49 -9.55 -4.27
N LEU A 92 -4.00 -10.76 -3.96
CA LEU A 92 -4.00 -11.29 -2.60
C LEU A 92 -3.07 -10.49 -1.68
N ALA A 93 -1.88 -10.13 -2.19
CA ALA A 93 -0.91 -9.33 -1.45
C ALA A 93 -1.47 -7.95 -1.09
N ILE A 94 -2.03 -7.21 -2.06
CA ILE A 94 -2.62 -5.88 -1.75
C ILE A 94 -3.87 -6.02 -0.88
N GLY A 95 -4.69 -7.06 -1.05
CA GLY A 95 -5.83 -7.33 -0.18
C GLY A 95 -5.42 -7.54 1.27
N GLY A 96 -4.34 -8.29 1.51
CA GLY A 96 -3.77 -8.47 2.84
C GLY A 96 -3.16 -7.18 3.42
N ALA A 97 -2.53 -6.34 2.58
CA ALA A 97 -2.05 -5.03 2.97
C ALA A 97 -3.21 -4.13 3.47
N VAL A 98 -4.27 -3.99 2.66
CA VAL A 98 -5.49 -3.23 3.01
C VAL A 98 -6.08 -3.73 4.33
N ALA A 99 -6.20 -5.05 4.50
CA ALA A 99 -6.73 -5.63 5.73
C ALA A 99 -5.85 -5.30 6.95
N SER A 100 -4.53 -5.41 6.81
CA SER A 100 -3.58 -5.06 7.88
C SER A 100 -3.67 -3.58 8.24
N HIS A 101 -3.80 -2.69 7.24
CA HIS A 101 -3.94 -1.26 7.47
C HIS A 101 -5.27 -0.89 8.12
N LEU A 102 -6.38 -1.53 7.72
CA LEU A 102 -7.68 -1.31 8.37
C LEU A 102 -7.65 -1.72 9.86
N VAL A 103 -7.03 -2.86 10.18
CA VAL A 103 -6.88 -3.30 11.57
C VAL A 103 -6.01 -2.31 12.36
N LEU A 104 -4.91 -1.86 11.77
CA LEU A 104 -4.06 -0.81 12.36
C LEU A 104 -4.84 0.46 12.63
N TRP A 105 -5.60 0.95 11.65
CA TRP A 105 -6.35 2.18 11.75
C TRP A 105 -7.40 2.12 12.86
N VAL A 106 -8.14 1.01 12.98
CA VAL A 106 -9.10 0.81 14.07
C VAL A 106 -8.40 0.74 15.44
N ARG A 107 -7.25 0.08 15.52
CA ARG A 107 -6.48 -0.09 16.77
C ARG A 107 -5.78 1.18 17.24
N MET A 108 -5.35 2.00 16.30
CA MET A 108 -4.55 3.20 16.52
C MET A 108 -5.38 4.49 16.41
N GLY A 109 -6.71 4.37 16.40
CA GLY A 109 -7.64 5.51 16.28
C GLY A 109 -7.53 6.55 17.41
N ASP A 110 -6.92 6.19 18.56
CA ASP A 110 -6.64 7.14 19.64
C ASP A 110 -5.21 7.71 19.59
N ASN A 111 -4.37 7.24 18.66
CA ASN A 111 -2.99 7.70 18.53
C ASN A 111 -2.96 8.91 17.60
N PRO A 112 -2.64 10.13 18.07
CA PRO A 112 -2.73 11.36 17.28
C PRO A 112 -1.75 11.41 16.08
N ALA A 113 -0.74 10.53 16.03
CA ALA A 113 0.13 10.40 14.86
C ALA A 113 -0.46 9.50 13.75
N TRP A 114 -1.48 8.71 14.07
CA TRP A 114 -2.13 7.73 13.20
C TRP A 114 -3.60 8.06 12.91
N ASP A 115 -4.29 8.67 13.88
CA ASP A 115 -5.63 9.23 13.76
C ASP A 115 -5.58 10.55 12.97
N SER A 116 -5.47 10.40 11.65
CA SER A 116 -5.52 11.52 10.74
C SER A 116 -6.35 11.20 9.51
N PRO A 117 -7.02 12.19 8.91
CA PRO A 117 -7.65 12.06 7.60
C PRO A 117 -6.70 11.48 6.54
N ILE A 118 -5.38 11.63 6.71
CA ILE A 118 -4.35 11.06 5.84
C ILE A 118 -4.42 9.52 5.87
N GLY A 119 -4.62 8.90 7.02
CA GLY A 119 -4.75 7.43 7.13
C GLY A 119 -5.90 6.89 6.27
N LEU A 120 -7.06 7.54 6.31
CA LEU A 120 -8.22 7.19 5.47
C LEU A 120 -7.95 7.40 3.97
N VAL A 121 -7.20 8.45 3.61
CA VAL A 121 -6.78 8.68 2.22
C VAL A 121 -5.87 7.55 1.74
N VAL A 122 -4.91 7.12 2.55
CA VAL A 122 -4.00 6.01 2.20
C VAL A 122 -4.76 4.70 2.04
N ILE A 123 -5.65 4.37 2.99
CA ILE A 123 -6.53 3.19 2.88
C ILE A 123 -7.38 3.23 1.61
N SER A 124 -7.92 4.40 1.25
CA SER A 124 -8.70 4.58 0.01
C SER A 124 -7.85 4.35 -1.25
N ILE A 125 -6.58 4.78 -1.24
CA ILE A 125 -5.63 4.53 -2.32
C ILE A 125 -5.35 3.02 -2.44
N GLU A 126 -5.13 2.32 -1.33
CA GLU A 126 -4.91 0.87 -1.34
C GLU A 126 -6.13 0.09 -1.86
N ALA A 127 -7.33 0.47 -1.43
CA ALA A 127 -8.57 -0.11 -1.93
C ALA A 127 -8.76 0.14 -3.44
N LEU A 128 -8.40 1.34 -3.92
CA LEU A 128 -8.41 1.66 -5.35
C LEU A 128 -7.38 0.81 -6.12
N ILE A 129 -6.17 0.63 -5.59
CA ILE A 129 -5.16 -0.27 -6.19
C ILE A 129 -5.72 -1.68 -6.30
N LEU A 130 -6.32 -2.22 -5.23
CA LEU A 130 -6.96 -3.53 -5.23
C LEU A 130 -8.05 -3.64 -6.30
N LEU A 131 -8.93 -2.65 -6.41
CA LEU A 131 -9.98 -2.61 -7.44
C LEU A 131 -9.40 -2.62 -8.86
N LEU A 132 -8.33 -1.87 -9.11
CA LEU A 132 -7.66 -1.86 -10.41
C LEU A 132 -7.00 -3.20 -10.72
N MET A 133 -6.32 -3.81 -9.75
CA MET A 133 -5.70 -5.14 -9.92
C MET A 133 -6.75 -6.24 -10.16
N LEU A 134 -7.89 -6.19 -9.46
CA LEU A 134 -9.03 -7.09 -9.72
C LEU A 134 -9.55 -6.94 -11.15
N ARG A 135 -9.68 -5.70 -11.65
CA ARG A 135 -10.07 -5.45 -13.05
C ARG A 135 -9.05 -6.02 -14.03
N LEU A 136 -7.74 -5.90 -13.76
CA LEU A 136 -6.69 -6.50 -14.58
C LEU A 136 -6.75 -8.03 -14.56
N GLN A 137 -7.01 -8.64 -13.40
CA GLN A 137 -7.19 -10.08 -13.28
C GLN A 137 -8.39 -10.57 -14.11
N HIS A 138 -9.55 -9.92 -13.99
CA HIS A 138 -10.75 -10.27 -14.77
C HIS A 138 -10.56 -10.09 -16.28
N ALA A 139 -9.71 -9.14 -16.69
CA ALA A 139 -9.35 -8.93 -18.09
C ALA A 139 -8.31 -9.96 -18.61
N GLY A 140 -7.83 -10.89 -17.78
CA GLY A 140 -6.79 -11.85 -18.14
C GLY A 140 -5.39 -11.24 -18.30
N ALA A 141 -5.18 -10.03 -17.77
CA ALA A 141 -3.88 -9.34 -17.84
C ALA A 141 -2.89 -9.83 -16.77
N LEU A 142 -3.39 -10.44 -15.69
CA LEU A 142 -2.58 -11.13 -14.67
C LEU A 142 -2.64 -12.65 -14.88
N ARG A 143 -1.51 -13.33 -14.71
CA ARG A 143 -1.29 -14.76 -14.92
C ARG A 143 -1.24 -15.52 -13.59
#